data_AF-R8BLW1-F1
#
_entry.id   AF-R8BLW1-F1
#
_cell.length_a   1.000
_cell.length_b   1.000
_cell.length_c   1.000
_cell.angle_alpha   90.00
_cell.angle_beta   90.00
_cell.angle_gamma   90.00
#
_symmetry.space_group_name_H-M   'P 1'
#
loop_
_entity.id
_entity.type
_entity.pdbx_description
1 polymer ?
#
loop_
_entity_poly.entity_id
_entity_poly.type
_entity_poly.pdbx_seq_one_letter_code
_entity_poly.pdbx_strand_id
1 'polypeptide(L)'
;MAHSAFSSTPPSVCNCWEPPQALFLICRALHEDAQAVFFSGNRFIVHDRSSEIRLTHGIPEELSRLADGLGGYPGSRFGASYFLRDVVPESCLGQLRFLELVFPPYPPYTWPAEDHRVLVDWAETVEWARARLNIEGLTVRLVMADQSEWEPRDDRKDMTAEQGREVIEGYWRILRPLRELRRFYACFVSPWRWSEGVGSPEAASAKERELKELAERFVLGERYQLQCSAEEPEESLWNLKLIRDI
;
A
#
# COMPACT_ATOMS: atom_id res chain seq x y z
N MET A 1 18.49 -5.47 2.86
CA MET A 1 17.72 -5.88 4.05
C MET A 1 16.36 -5.22 3.95
N ALA A 2 15.27 -5.94 4.13
CA ALA A 2 13.92 -5.38 4.01
C ALA A 2 13.35 -5.16 5.42
N HIS A 3 12.90 -3.94 5.71
CA HIS A 3 12.22 -3.62 6.96
C HIS A 3 10.77 -3.27 6.65
N SER A 4 9.87 -3.80 7.46
CA SER A 4 8.42 -3.59 7.32
C SER A 4 7.88 -2.86 8.53
N ALA A 5 7.00 -1.87 8.30
CA ALA A 5 6.45 -1.04 9.37
C ALA A 5 5.05 -1.51 9.82
N PHE A 6 4.85 -1.77 11.12
CA PHE A 6 3.57 -2.15 11.73
C PHE A 6 3.28 -1.38 13.03
N SER A 7 1.98 -1.23 13.36
CA SER A 7 1.39 -0.72 14.63
C SER A 7 -0.04 -1.33 14.76
N SER A 8 -0.63 -1.73 15.89
CA SER A 8 -0.44 -1.50 17.35
C SER A 8 -0.99 -2.67 18.20
N THR A 9 -0.26 -3.17 19.21
CA THR A 9 -0.73 -4.11 20.29
C THR A 9 -0.03 -3.82 21.64
N PRO A 10 -0.64 -4.13 22.80
CA PRO A 10 0.13 -4.67 23.96
C PRO A 10 -0.64 -5.70 24.85
N PRO A 11 0.04 -6.49 25.75
CA PRO A 11 1.47 -6.78 25.85
C PRO A 11 1.77 -8.30 25.96
N SER A 12 2.26 -8.90 24.89
CA SER A 12 3.40 -9.83 24.94
C SER A 12 3.95 -9.95 23.52
N VAL A 13 4.96 -9.11 23.23
CA VAL A 13 5.67 -8.97 21.95
C VAL A 13 4.88 -8.23 20.85
N CYS A 14 4.96 -6.89 20.83
CA CYS A 14 4.58 -6.13 19.64
C CYS A 14 5.76 -6.15 18.65
N ASN A 15 5.53 -6.64 17.43
CA ASN A 15 6.45 -6.48 16.30
C ASN A 15 6.26 -5.10 15.65
N CYS A 16 6.11 -4.07 16.49
CA CYS A 16 6.01 -2.71 15.99
C CYS A 16 7.37 -2.32 15.43
N TRP A 17 7.36 -1.58 14.33
CA TRP A 17 8.62 -1.09 13.79
C TRP A 17 9.24 -0.12 14.77
N GLU A 18 10.44 -0.46 15.23
CA GLU A 18 11.29 0.46 15.94
C GLU A 18 12.55 0.66 15.10
N PRO A 19 12.95 1.92 14.84
CA PRO A 19 14.25 2.19 14.24
C PRO A 19 15.32 1.61 15.20
N PRO A 20 16.52 1.20 14.74
CA PRO A 20 17.57 0.67 15.61
C PRO A 20 18.10 1.73 16.60
N GLN A 21 17.32 2.04 17.63
CA GLN A 21 17.53 3.17 18.55
C GLN A 21 18.88 3.13 19.22
N ALA A 22 19.40 1.94 19.53
CA ALA A 22 20.72 1.78 20.13
C ALA A 22 21.84 2.44 19.31
N LEU A 23 21.75 2.44 17.97
CA LEU A 23 22.73 3.09 17.09
C LEU A 23 22.56 4.62 17.04
N PHE A 24 21.33 5.08 17.29
CA PHE A 24 20.95 6.50 17.28
C PHE A 24 21.31 7.24 18.57
N LEU A 25 21.67 6.53 19.65
CA LEU A 25 21.83 7.13 20.98
C LEU A 25 23.28 7.47 21.38
N ILE A 26 24.29 7.24 20.52
CA ILE A 26 25.70 7.46 20.89
C ILE A 26 26.09 8.94 20.82
N CYS A 27 25.93 9.56 19.64
CA CYS A 27 26.15 11.00 19.45
C CYS A 27 25.35 11.51 18.25
N ARG A 28 25.16 12.84 18.17
CA ARG A 28 24.37 13.47 17.10
C ARG A 28 24.89 13.15 15.70
N ALA A 29 26.21 13.20 15.49
CA ALA A 29 26.80 12.91 14.18
C ALA A 29 26.54 11.46 13.75
N LEU A 30 26.74 10.50 14.66
CA LEU A 30 26.46 9.09 14.36
C LEU A 30 24.97 8.84 14.12
N HIS A 31 24.09 9.54 14.85
CA HIS A 31 22.65 9.47 14.63
C HIS A 31 22.28 9.91 13.22
N GLU A 32 22.76 11.07 12.78
CA GLU A 32 22.50 11.62 11.44
C GLU A 32 23.06 10.70 10.34
N ASP A 33 24.27 10.18 10.50
CA ASP A 33 24.89 9.23 9.57
C ASP A 33 24.11 7.91 9.49
N ALA A 34 23.74 7.35 10.65
CA ALA A 34 22.98 6.11 10.71
C ALA A 34 21.60 6.28 10.08
N GLN A 35 20.93 7.43 10.27
CA GLN A 35 19.64 7.71 9.62
C GLN A 35 19.82 7.78 8.10
N ALA A 36 20.87 8.48 7.64
CA ALA A 36 21.18 8.56 6.22
C ALA A 36 21.37 7.18 5.59
N VAL A 37 22.17 6.31 6.20
CA VAL A 37 22.38 4.94 5.72
C VAL A 37 21.09 4.12 5.77
N PHE A 38 20.33 4.24 6.87
CA PHE A 38 19.11 3.47 7.05
C PHE A 38 18.02 3.83 6.02
N PHE A 39 17.72 5.10 5.82
CA PHE A 39 16.65 5.49 4.88
C PHE A 39 17.07 5.37 3.41
N SER A 40 18.37 5.46 3.11
CA SER A 40 18.86 5.31 1.73
C SER A 40 19.13 3.87 1.31
N GLY A 41 19.50 3.00 2.25
CA GLY A 41 19.88 1.61 1.96
C GLY A 41 18.74 0.60 2.08
N ASN A 42 17.56 0.99 2.56
CA ASN A 42 16.46 0.07 2.82
C ASN A 42 15.24 0.28 1.91
N ARG A 43 14.52 -0.82 1.70
CA ARG A 43 13.19 -0.85 1.09
C ARG A 43 12.14 -0.81 2.20
N PHE A 44 11.25 0.17 2.12
CA PHE A 44 10.15 0.33 3.07
C PHE A 44 8.86 -0.19 2.47
N ILE A 45 8.24 -1.14 3.16
CA ILE A 45 6.91 -1.66 2.81
C ILE A 45 5.93 -1.15 3.85
N VAL A 46 5.00 -0.31 3.41
CA VAL A 46 3.98 0.34 4.22
C VAL A 46 2.64 -0.27 3.90
N HIS A 47 2.07 -0.97 4.87
CA HIS A 47 0.73 -1.53 4.74
C HIS A 47 -0.29 -0.51 5.20
N ASP A 48 -1.35 -0.35 4.42
CA ASP A 48 -2.54 0.29 4.91
C ASP A 48 -3.30 -0.64 5.87
N ARG A 49 -4.16 -0.09 6.73
CA ARG A 49 -4.84 -0.88 7.77
C ARG A 49 -5.66 -2.02 7.15
N SER A 50 -5.28 -3.27 7.45
CA SER A 50 -6.14 -4.41 7.12
C SER A 50 -7.43 -4.32 7.93
N SER A 51 -8.58 -4.51 7.26
CA SER A 51 -9.87 -4.72 7.93
C SER A 51 -9.84 -5.94 8.87
N GLU A 52 -8.88 -6.85 8.70
CA GLU A 52 -8.68 -8.05 9.54
C GLU A 52 -8.18 -7.74 10.95
N ILE A 53 -7.66 -6.53 11.22
CA ILE A 53 -7.32 -6.10 12.60
C ILE A 53 -8.59 -6.07 13.48
N ARG A 54 -9.80 -6.10 12.91
CA ARG A 54 -11.05 -6.21 13.67
C ARG A 54 -11.35 -7.61 14.19
N LEU A 55 -10.75 -8.66 13.65
CA LEU A 55 -11.04 -10.05 14.07
C LEU A 55 -10.26 -10.50 15.30
N THR A 56 -9.23 -9.76 15.73
CA THR A 56 -8.35 -10.18 16.83
C THR A 56 -8.70 -9.60 18.20
N HIS A 57 -9.64 -8.65 18.30
CA HIS A 57 -9.92 -7.94 19.55
C HIS A 57 -11.39 -8.00 19.98
N GLY A 58 -11.97 -9.20 20.11
CA GLY A 58 -13.21 -9.41 20.89
C GLY A 58 -14.39 -8.49 20.55
N ILE A 59 -14.35 -7.78 19.42
CA ILE A 59 -15.49 -7.05 18.87
C ILE A 59 -16.40 -8.17 18.39
N PRO A 60 -17.59 -8.34 18.99
CA PRO A 60 -18.56 -9.30 18.51
C PRO A 60 -18.69 -9.17 17.01
N GLU A 61 -18.66 -10.29 16.29
CA GLU A 61 -18.75 -10.34 14.83
C GLU A 61 -19.91 -9.48 14.29
N GLU A 62 -21.00 -9.38 15.06
CA GLU A 62 -22.15 -8.51 14.83
C GLU A 62 -21.82 -7.01 14.76
N LEU A 63 -20.93 -6.51 15.64
CA LEU A 63 -20.49 -5.11 15.63
C LEU A 63 -19.51 -4.83 14.48
N SER A 64 -18.71 -5.83 14.07
CA SER A 64 -17.88 -5.71 12.87
C SER A 64 -18.77 -5.64 11.62
N ARG A 65 -19.81 -6.48 11.53
CA ARG A 65 -20.81 -6.44 10.46
C ARG A 65 -21.64 -5.15 10.44
N LEU A 66 -21.96 -4.58 11.61
CA LEU A 66 -22.60 -3.26 11.73
C LEU A 66 -21.71 -2.13 11.23
N ALA A 67 -20.41 -2.19 11.52
CA ALA A 67 -19.44 -1.22 11.05
C ALA A 67 -19.12 -1.39 9.55
N ASP A 68 -19.16 -2.62 9.04
CA ASP A 68 -19.09 -2.92 7.61
C ASP A 68 -20.37 -2.46 6.88
N GLY A 69 -21.52 -2.52 7.57
CA GLY A 69 -22.82 -2.04 7.08
C GLY A 69 -22.99 -0.52 7.05
N LEU A 70 -22.14 0.24 7.74
CA LEU A 70 -22.14 1.71 7.66
C LEU A 70 -21.52 2.23 6.35
N GLY A 71 -20.83 1.37 5.59
CA GLY A 71 -20.19 1.71 4.33
C GLY A 71 -19.00 2.66 4.49
N GLY A 72 -18.00 2.49 3.63
CA GLY A 72 -16.85 3.39 3.53
C GLY A 72 -15.64 3.03 4.38
N TYR A 73 -14.59 3.81 4.16
CA TYR A 73 -13.27 3.57 4.70
C TYR A 73 -13.19 4.00 6.18
N PRO A 74 -12.72 3.14 7.11
CA PRO A 74 -12.85 3.40 8.55
C PRO A 74 -11.81 4.39 9.11
N GLY A 75 -10.75 4.70 8.36
CA GLY A 75 -9.66 5.54 8.82
C GLY A 75 -9.75 7.00 8.36
N SER A 76 -9.17 7.91 9.12
CA SER A 76 -9.01 9.31 8.71
C SER A 76 -7.78 9.56 7.84
N ARG A 77 -6.83 8.60 7.78
CA ARG A 77 -5.56 8.65 7.05
C ARG A 77 -5.13 7.26 6.61
N PHE A 78 -4.48 7.15 5.46
CA PHE A 78 -3.82 5.92 5.04
C PHE A 78 -2.54 5.67 5.84
N GLY A 79 -2.13 4.41 5.94
CA GLY A 79 -0.82 4.03 6.50
C GLY A 79 0.36 4.75 5.83
N ALA A 80 0.28 4.94 4.51
CA ALA A 80 1.24 5.71 3.73
C ALA A 80 1.37 7.17 4.23
N SER A 81 0.25 7.82 4.55
CA SER A 81 0.26 9.18 5.09
C SER A 81 0.98 9.23 6.44
N TYR A 82 0.65 8.32 7.36
CA TYR A 82 1.32 8.24 8.67
C TYR A 82 2.83 8.01 8.51
N PHE A 83 3.23 7.10 7.63
CA PHE A 83 4.65 6.81 7.42
C PHE A 83 5.42 8.06 6.96
N LEU A 84 4.91 8.77 5.95
CA LEU A 84 5.60 9.93 5.38
C LEU A 84 5.56 11.16 6.30
N ARG A 85 4.48 11.36 7.06
CA ARG A 85 4.27 12.55 7.91
C ARG A 85 4.86 12.41 9.30
N ASP A 86 4.73 11.23 9.90
CA ASP A 86 4.90 11.04 11.34
C ASP A 86 6.03 10.06 11.68
N VAL A 87 6.38 9.14 10.79
CA VAL A 87 7.41 8.11 11.05
C VAL A 87 8.78 8.50 10.51
N VAL A 88 8.86 8.94 9.25
CA VAL A 88 10.12 9.35 8.63
C VAL A 88 10.45 10.78 9.06
N PRO A 89 11.62 11.03 9.68
CA PRO A 89 12.05 12.40 9.97
C PRO A 89 12.09 13.23 8.68
N GLU A 90 11.64 14.48 8.74
CA GLU A 90 11.55 15.35 7.55
C GLU A 90 12.90 15.48 6.83
N SER A 91 14.00 15.57 7.58
CA SER A 91 15.38 15.62 7.06
C SER A 91 15.81 14.36 6.30
N CYS A 92 15.10 13.24 6.48
CA CYS A 92 15.40 11.94 5.90
C CYS A 92 14.49 11.58 4.71
N LEU A 93 13.43 12.34 4.43
CA LEU A 93 12.52 12.04 3.31
C LEU A 93 13.26 12.00 1.97
N GLY A 94 14.20 12.93 1.74
CA GLY A 94 15.03 12.96 0.53
C GLY A 94 15.99 11.77 0.40
N GLN A 95 16.18 11.00 1.46
CA GLN A 95 17.05 9.83 1.49
C GLN A 95 16.33 8.57 1.03
N LEU A 96 14.99 8.53 1.07
CA LEU A 96 14.22 7.38 0.61
C LEU A 96 14.57 7.03 -0.84
N ARG A 97 14.79 5.74 -1.09
CA ARG A 97 15.10 5.19 -2.44
C ARG A 97 14.06 4.22 -2.94
N PHE A 98 13.39 3.50 -2.04
CA PHE A 98 12.34 2.56 -2.42
C PHE A 98 11.20 2.59 -1.40
N LEU A 99 10.01 2.93 -1.88
CA LEU A 99 8.79 2.93 -1.09
C LEU A 99 7.74 2.03 -1.75
N GLU A 100 7.25 1.06 -1.00
CA GLU A 100 6.16 0.20 -1.41
C GLU A 100 4.93 0.47 -0.55
N LEU A 101 3.82 0.77 -1.20
CA LEU A 101 2.54 1.05 -0.58
C LEU A 101 1.61 -0.11 -0.86
N VAL A 102 1.21 -0.83 0.19
CA VAL A 102 0.38 -2.03 0.08
C VAL A 102 -1.00 -1.73 0.66
N PHE A 103 -2.00 -1.69 -0.21
CA PHE A 103 -3.39 -1.58 0.17
C PHE A 103 -4.01 -2.98 0.22
N PRO A 104 -4.68 -3.35 1.32
CA PRO A 104 -5.31 -4.65 1.44
C PRO A 104 -6.52 -4.77 0.48
N PRO A 105 -7.02 -5.99 0.27
CA PRO A 105 -8.20 -6.27 -0.56
C PRO A 105 -9.47 -5.75 0.10
N TYR A 106 -9.69 -4.44 0.08
CA TYR A 106 -10.89 -3.82 0.61
C TYR A 106 -12.15 -4.39 -0.06
N PRO A 107 -13.19 -4.72 0.72
CA PRO A 107 -14.52 -4.98 0.17
C PRO A 107 -14.98 -3.81 -0.72
N PRO A 108 -15.75 -4.07 -1.80
CA PRO A 108 -16.17 -3.03 -2.75
C PRO A 108 -16.81 -1.80 -2.10
N TYR A 109 -17.56 -1.97 -1.02
CA TYR A 109 -18.27 -0.91 -0.30
C TYR A 109 -17.43 -0.19 0.77
N THR A 110 -16.17 -0.59 0.98
CA THR A 110 -15.27 0.04 1.98
C THR A 110 -14.26 0.98 1.35
N TRP A 111 -14.21 1.07 0.03
CA TRP A 111 -13.38 2.05 -0.66
C TRP A 111 -13.84 3.46 -0.32
N PRO A 112 -12.91 4.40 -0.06
CA PRO A 112 -13.30 5.77 0.22
C PRO A 112 -13.94 6.43 -1.00
N ALA A 113 -15.06 7.11 -0.77
CA ALA A 113 -15.69 8.01 -1.74
C ALA A 113 -14.77 9.21 -2.06
N GLU A 114 -15.00 9.90 -3.18
CA GLU A 114 -14.11 10.98 -3.66
C GLU A 114 -13.91 12.14 -2.65
N ASP A 115 -14.94 12.46 -1.88
CA ASP A 115 -14.94 13.52 -0.86
C ASP A 115 -14.51 13.02 0.53
N HIS A 116 -14.14 11.73 0.66
CA HIS A 116 -13.74 11.16 1.92
C HIS A 116 -12.45 11.81 2.43
N ARG A 117 -12.43 12.18 3.72
CA ARG A 117 -11.30 12.87 4.36
C ARG A 117 -9.95 12.17 4.16
N VAL A 118 -9.95 10.83 4.08
CA VAL A 118 -8.72 10.04 3.84
C VAL A 118 -8.06 10.36 2.50
N LEU A 119 -8.84 10.60 1.44
CA LEU A 119 -8.32 10.91 0.11
C LEU A 119 -7.82 12.35 0.05
N VAL A 120 -8.48 13.27 0.75
CA VAL A 120 -8.01 14.65 0.92
C VAL A 120 -6.65 14.66 1.63
N ASP A 121 -6.54 13.99 2.77
CA ASP A 121 -5.28 13.84 3.51
C ASP A 121 -4.18 13.18 2.67
N TRP A 122 -4.54 12.17 1.87
CA TRP A 122 -3.61 11.50 0.97
C TRP A 122 -3.06 12.45 -0.09
N ALA A 123 -3.95 13.19 -0.77
CA ALA A 123 -3.54 14.18 -1.76
C ALA A 123 -2.65 15.26 -1.16
N GLU A 124 -3.01 15.81 0.01
CA GLU A 124 -2.21 16.79 0.73
C GLU A 124 -0.85 16.22 1.15
N THR A 125 -0.79 14.95 1.55
CA THR A 125 0.46 14.29 1.96
C THR A 125 1.39 14.06 0.78
N VAL A 126 0.88 13.57 -0.35
CA VAL A 126 1.71 13.41 -1.54
C VAL A 126 2.25 14.76 -2.03
N GLU A 127 1.41 15.79 -2.05
CA GLU A 127 1.85 17.14 -2.45
C GLU A 127 2.92 17.70 -1.52
N TRP A 128 2.72 17.61 -0.21
CA TRP A 128 3.74 18.04 0.76
C TRP A 128 5.05 17.24 0.66
N ALA A 129 4.95 15.93 0.43
CA ALA A 129 6.11 15.04 0.34
C ALA A 129 6.88 15.26 -0.95
N ARG A 130 6.22 15.65 -2.05
CA ARG A 130 6.85 15.90 -3.35
C ARG A 130 8.00 16.90 -3.27
N ALA A 131 7.86 17.94 -2.45
CA ALA A 131 8.91 18.95 -2.25
C ALA A 131 10.12 18.46 -1.41
N ARG A 132 10.02 17.28 -0.77
CA ARG A 132 11.00 16.75 0.19
C ARG A 132 11.64 15.44 -0.27
N LEU A 133 10.91 14.66 -1.07
CA LEU A 133 11.36 13.41 -1.63
C LEU A 133 12.34 13.65 -2.78
N ASN A 134 13.35 12.79 -2.90
CA ASN A 134 14.19 12.74 -4.08
C ASN A 134 13.44 11.99 -5.20
N ILE A 135 12.50 12.66 -5.88
CA ILE A 135 11.63 12.02 -6.89
C ILE A 135 12.42 11.37 -8.03
N GLU A 136 13.57 11.92 -8.41
CA GLU A 136 14.47 11.31 -9.41
C GLU A 136 15.11 10.02 -8.89
N GLY A 137 15.45 10.00 -7.60
CA GLY A 137 16.07 8.88 -6.90
C GLY A 137 15.11 7.82 -6.34
N LEU A 138 13.82 8.12 -6.25
CA LEU A 138 12.81 7.30 -5.58
C LEU A 138 12.09 6.38 -6.55
N THR A 139 12.08 5.08 -6.22
CA THR A 139 11.16 4.11 -6.81
C THR A 139 9.94 3.95 -5.90
N VAL A 140 8.75 4.10 -6.47
CA VAL A 140 7.49 3.81 -5.78
C VAL A 140 6.86 2.55 -6.37
N ARG A 141 6.41 1.64 -5.52
CA ARG A 141 5.56 0.50 -5.93
C ARG A 141 4.22 0.62 -5.23
N LEU A 142 3.14 0.52 -5.99
CA LEU A 142 1.78 0.48 -5.44
C LEU A 142 1.20 -0.91 -5.64
N VAL A 143 0.82 -1.55 -4.54
CA VAL A 143 0.25 -2.88 -4.51
C VAL A 143 -1.20 -2.77 -4.05
N MET A 144 -2.12 -3.23 -4.89
CA MET A 144 -3.50 -3.51 -4.51
C MET A 144 -3.58 -5.00 -4.25
N ALA A 145 -3.33 -5.39 -3.01
CA ALA A 145 -3.14 -6.78 -2.62
C ALA A 145 -4.44 -7.57 -2.75
N ASP A 146 -4.29 -8.86 -2.99
CA ASP A 146 -5.37 -9.82 -2.83
C ASP A 146 -5.34 -10.44 -1.43
N GLN A 147 -6.42 -11.12 -1.05
CA GLN A 147 -6.30 -12.11 0.01
C GLN A 147 -5.51 -13.31 -0.52
N SER A 148 -4.84 -14.00 0.40
CA SER A 148 -3.89 -15.09 0.14
C SER A 148 -4.26 -15.97 -1.05
N GLU A 149 -3.25 -16.55 -1.71
CA GLU A 149 -3.43 -17.46 -2.85
C GLU A 149 -4.33 -18.69 -2.58
N TRP A 150 -4.74 -18.91 -1.33
CA TRP A 150 -5.37 -20.14 -0.87
C TRP A 150 -6.90 -20.08 -0.81
N GLU A 151 -7.52 -18.99 -0.30
CA GLU A 151 -8.98 -18.87 -0.27
C GLU A 151 -9.45 -17.39 -0.36
N PRO A 152 -10.40 -17.08 -1.27
CA PRO A 152 -11.01 -15.76 -1.33
C PRO A 152 -12.10 -15.59 -0.26
N ARG A 153 -12.26 -14.37 0.26
CA ARG A 153 -13.45 -13.98 1.02
C ARG A 153 -14.71 -14.29 0.22
N ASP A 154 -15.79 -14.63 0.92
CA ASP A 154 -17.09 -14.88 0.28
C ASP A 154 -17.60 -13.66 -0.51
N ASP A 155 -17.26 -12.43 -0.10
CA ASP A 155 -17.64 -11.21 -0.82
C ASP A 155 -16.87 -10.98 -2.15
N ARG A 156 -15.85 -11.79 -2.44
CA ARG A 156 -15.10 -11.80 -3.70
C ARG A 156 -15.59 -12.88 -4.69
N LYS A 157 -16.18 -13.97 -4.19
CA LYS A 157 -16.66 -15.10 -5.01
C LYS A 157 -17.84 -14.70 -5.91
N ASP A 158 -18.70 -13.81 -5.41
CA ASP A 158 -19.91 -13.37 -6.11
C ASP A 158 -19.87 -11.89 -6.52
N MET A 159 -18.68 -11.36 -6.82
CA MET A 159 -18.54 -9.95 -7.14
C MET A 159 -19.21 -9.60 -8.48
N THR A 160 -20.18 -8.69 -8.42
CA THR A 160 -20.84 -8.12 -9.60
C THR A 160 -19.89 -7.25 -10.43
N ALA A 161 -20.27 -6.97 -11.69
CA ALA A 161 -19.52 -6.07 -12.55
C ALA A 161 -19.47 -4.63 -11.96
N GLU A 162 -20.54 -4.19 -11.32
CA GLU A 162 -20.64 -2.87 -10.67
C GLU A 162 -19.69 -2.77 -9.49
N GLN A 163 -19.65 -3.79 -8.63
CA GLN A 163 -18.73 -3.84 -7.49
C GLN A 163 -17.26 -3.86 -7.93
N GLY A 164 -16.91 -4.65 -8.95
CA GLY A 164 -15.55 -4.67 -9.45
C GLY A 164 -15.13 -3.35 -10.11
N ARG A 165 -16.06 -2.64 -10.75
CA ARG A 165 -15.82 -1.26 -11.21
C ARG A 165 -15.56 -0.30 -10.04
N GLU A 166 -16.31 -0.40 -8.94
CA GLU A 166 -16.07 0.43 -7.76
C GLU A 166 -14.68 0.17 -7.14
N VAL A 167 -14.22 -1.08 -7.10
CA VAL A 167 -12.86 -1.42 -6.66
C VAL A 167 -11.81 -0.76 -7.55
N ILE A 168 -11.98 -0.85 -8.87
CA ILE A 168 -11.07 -0.22 -9.84
C ILE A 168 -11.07 1.31 -9.68
N GLU A 169 -12.23 1.94 -9.50
CA GLU A 169 -12.32 3.37 -9.19
C GLU A 169 -11.59 3.72 -7.89
N GLY A 170 -11.72 2.88 -6.86
CA GLY A 170 -10.92 2.97 -5.64
C GLY A 170 -9.41 3.00 -5.90
N TYR A 171 -8.92 2.11 -6.78
CA TYR A 171 -7.50 2.11 -7.19
C TYR A 171 -7.10 3.45 -7.82
N TRP A 172 -7.94 3.98 -8.72
CA TRP A 172 -7.68 5.25 -9.41
C TRP A 172 -7.68 6.45 -8.46
N ARG A 173 -8.58 6.48 -7.48
CA ARG A 173 -8.61 7.54 -6.45
C ARG A 173 -7.30 7.62 -5.68
N ILE A 174 -6.68 6.47 -5.36
CA ILE A 174 -5.37 6.40 -4.69
C ILE A 174 -4.23 6.79 -5.62
N LEU A 175 -4.32 6.44 -6.91
CA LEU A 175 -3.30 6.78 -7.92
C LEU A 175 -3.24 8.26 -8.26
N ARG A 176 -4.37 8.97 -8.27
CA ARG A 176 -4.47 10.38 -8.74
C ARG A 176 -3.40 11.31 -8.18
N PRO A 177 -3.07 11.31 -6.87
CA PRO A 177 -2.02 12.20 -6.33
C PRO A 177 -0.60 11.81 -6.75
N LEU A 178 -0.36 10.56 -7.13
CA LEU A 178 0.97 10.01 -7.43
C LEU A 178 1.49 10.33 -8.83
N ARG A 179 0.84 11.22 -9.58
CA ARG A 179 1.28 11.57 -10.94
C ARG A 179 2.68 12.17 -10.97
N GLU A 180 3.34 12.04 -12.11
CA GLU A 180 4.64 12.64 -12.43
C GLU A 180 5.84 12.05 -11.69
N LEU A 181 5.67 10.89 -11.03
CA LEU A 181 6.80 10.13 -10.53
C LEU A 181 7.74 9.73 -11.68
N ARG A 182 9.01 9.46 -11.34
CA ARG A 182 10.03 9.05 -12.30
C ARG A 182 10.13 7.54 -12.45
N ARG A 183 9.94 6.82 -11.34
CA ARG A 183 9.98 5.36 -11.27
C ARG A 183 8.79 4.87 -10.47
N PHE A 184 7.85 4.23 -11.15
CA PHE A 184 6.59 3.78 -10.56
C PHE A 184 6.18 2.42 -11.10
N TYR A 185 5.88 1.47 -10.22
CA TYR A 185 5.43 0.14 -10.59
C TYR A 185 4.08 -0.17 -9.96
N ALA A 186 3.16 -0.75 -10.74
CA ALA A 186 1.86 -1.17 -10.25
C ALA A 186 1.77 -2.71 -10.14
N CYS A 187 1.22 -3.19 -9.03
CA CYS A 187 0.87 -4.59 -8.81
C CYS A 187 -0.59 -4.64 -8.41
N PHE A 188 -1.48 -4.68 -9.40
CA PHE A 188 -2.92 -4.59 -9.20
C PHE A 188 -3.57 -5.94 -9.47
N VAL A 189 -4.35 -6.39 -8.51
CA VAL A 189 -5.13 -7.62 -8.62
C VAL A 189 -6.48 -7.31 -9.26
N SER A 190 -6.92 -8.21 -10.15
CA SER A 190 -8.24 -8.10 -10.77
C SER A 190 -9.33 -8.27 -9.71
N PRO A 191 -10.32 -7.35 -9.60
CA PRO A 191 -11.41 -7.51 -8.64
C PRO A 191 -12.17 -8.83 -8.78
N TRP A 192 -12.21 -9.37 -10.01
CA TRP A 192 -12.92 -10.59 -10.38
C TRP A 192 -12.04 -11.84 -10.43
N ARG A 193 -10.80 -11.79 -9.90
CA ARG A 193 -9.89 -12.94 -9.92
C ARG A 193 -10.52 -14.23 -9.38
N TRP A 194 -11.43 -14.08 -8.42
CA TRP A 194 -12.10 -15.18 -7.73
C TRP A 194 -13.59 -15.31 -8.06
N SER A 195 -14.10 -14.49 -8.98
CA SER A 195 -15.54 -14.47 -9.23
C SER A 195 -15.97 -15.65 -10.11
N GLU A 196 -16.86 -16.49 -9.59
CA GLU A 196 -17.35 -17.66 -10.31
C GLU A 196 -18.04 -17.23 -11.62
N GLY A 197 -17.57 -17.77 -12.75
CA GLY A 197 -18.15 -17.50 -14.07
C GLY A 197 -17.70 -16.23 -14.79
N VAL A 198 -16.81 -15.40 -14.20
CA VAL A 198 -16.35 -14.14 -14.82
C VAL A 198 -15.04 -14.31 -15.62
N GLY A 199 -14.31 -15.41 -15.46
CA GLY A 199 -13.18 -15.73 -16.34
C GLY A 199 -12.27 -16.86 -15.85
N SER A 200 -11.42 -17.38 -16.73
CA SER A 200 -10.36 -18.32 -16.36
C SER A 200 -9.20 -17.58 -15.66
N PRO A 201 -8.28 -18.28 -14.95
CA PRO A 201 -7.08 -17.66 -14.36
C PRO A 201 -6.25 -16.85 -15.37
N GLU A 202 -6.24 -17.27 -16.64
CA GLU A 202 -5.58 -16.55 -17.72
C GLU A 202 -6.27 -15.22 -18.04
N ALA A 203 -7.60 -15.18 -17.99
CA ALA A 203 -8.36 -13.94 -18.19
C ALA A 203 -8.12 -12.95 -17.04
N ALA A 204 -8.07 -13.44 -15.79
CA ALA A 204 -7.71 -12.63 -14.63
C ALA A 204 -6.29 -12.07 -14.78
N SER A 205 -5.31 -12.91 -15.13
CA SER A 205 -3.91 -12.50 -15.35
C SER A 205 -3.78 -11.49 -16.50
N ALA A 206 -4.55 -11.66 -17.58
CA ALA A 206 -4.60 -10.70 -18.67
C ALA A 206 -5.15 -9.35 -18.19
N LYS A 207 -6.19 -9.35 -17.36
CA LYS A 207 -6.77 -8.13 -16.79
C LYS A 207 -5.82 -7.43 -15.82
N GLU A 208 -5.07 -8.19 -15.01
CA GLU A 208 -4.06 -7.64 -14.10
C GLU A 208 -2.92 -6.95 -14.86
N ARG A 209 -2.45 -7.55 -15.97
CA ARG A 209 -1.48 -6.90 -16.85
C ARG A 209 -2.02 -5.62 -17.48
N GLU A 210 -3.28 -5.61 -17.91
CA GLU A 210 -3.93 -4.42 -18.44
C GLU A 210 -4.04 -3.31 -17.37
N LEU A 211 -4.49 -3.65 -16.16
CA LEU A 211 -4.59 -2.70 -15.04
C LEU A 211 -3.24 -2.12 -14.65
N LYS A 212 -2.20 -2.96 -14.59
CA LYS A 212 -0.82 -2.53 -14.36
C LYS A 212 -0.38 -1.52 -15.41
N GLU A 213 -0.50 -1.85 -16.69
CA GLU A 213 -0.09 -0.97 -17.78
C GLU A 213 -0.83 0.38 -17.75
N LEU A 214 -2.15 0.35 -17.53
CA LEU A 214 -2.95 1.57 -17.42
C LEU A 214 -2.49 2.44 -16.24
N ALA A 215 -2.25 1.85 -15.07
CA ALA A 215 -1.81 2.56 -13.88
C ALA A 215 -0.44 3.20 -14.07
N GLU A 216 0.52 2.45 -14.62
CA GLU A 216 1.87 2.94 -14.87
C GLU A 216 1.88 4.06 -15.92
N ARG A 217 1.12 3.92 -17.01
CA ARG A 217 0.94 4.99 -18.00
C ARG A 217 0.32 6.24 -17.39
N PHE A 218 -0.68 6.08 -16.54
CA PHE A 218 -1.35 7.20 -15.88
C PHE A 218 -0.39 8.00 -14.98
N VAL A 219 0.46 7.31 -14.23
CA VAL A 219 1.42 7.94 -13.30
C VAL A 219 2.61 8.54 -14.03
N LEU A 220 3.22 7.78 -14.95
CA LEU A 220 4.47 8.15 -15.62
C LEU A 220 4.26 9.06 -16.84
N GLY A 221 3.05 9.06 -17.42
CA GLY A 221 2.75 9.76 -18.66
C GLY A 221 3.61 9.26 -19.81
N GLU A 222 4.23 10.18 -20.55
CA GLU A 222 5.11 9.89 -21.68
C GLU A 222 6.35 9.06 -21.28
N ARG A 223 6.74 9.08 -20.00
CA ARG A 223 7.91 8.35 -19.49
C ARG A 223 7.68 6.84 -19.38
N TYR A 224 6.44 6.37 -19.49
CA TYR A 224 6.14 4.94 -19.43
C TYR A 224 6.97 4.12 -20.42
N GLN A 225 7.17 4.63 -21.64
CA GLN A 225 7.97 3.95 -22.67
C GLN A 225 9.44 3.77 -22.30
N LEU A 226 10.00 4.69 -21.49
CA LEU A 226 11.38 4.59 -21.01
C LEU A 226 11.50 3.55 -19.89
N GLN A 227 10.46 3.41 -19.08
CA GLN A 227 10.46 2.49 -17.95
C GLN A 227 10.06 1.07 -18.34
N CYS A 228 9.20 0.86 -19.34
CA CYS A 228 8.76 -0.49 -19.71
C CYS A 228 9.90 -1.39 -20.22
N SER A 229 11.03 -0.80 -20.63
CA SER A 229 12.26 -1.52 -20.97
C SER A 229 13.22 -1.71 -19.79
N ALA A 230 12.99 -1.04 -18.67
CA ALA A 230 13.80 -1.19 -17.47
C ALA A 230 13.44 -2.49 -16.75
N GLU A 231 14.44 -3.08 -16.10
CA GLU A 231 14.21 -4.24 -15.24
C GLU A 231 13.28 -3.85 -14.09
N GLU A 232 12.26 -4.68 -13.86
CA GLU A 232 11.39 -4.50 -12.70
C GLU A 232 12.16 -4.81 -11.42
N PRO A 233 11.94 -4.05 -10.33
CA PRO A 233 12.59 -4.35 -9.08
C PRO A 233 12.13 -5.72 -8.57
N GLU A 234 12.95 -6.34 -7.71
CA GLU A 234 12.66 -7.61 -7.06
C GLU A 234 11.21 -7.72 -6.59
N GLU A 235 10.65 -8.93 -6.66
CA GLU A 235 9.28 -9.22 -6.26
C GLU A 235 8.95 -8.67 -4.87
N SER A 236 7.66 -8.40 -4.65
CA SER A 236 7.29 -7.92 -3.34
C SER A 236 7.43 -9.01 -2.29
N LEU A 237 8.02 -8.61 -1.17
CA LEU A 237 8.12 -9.45 0.01
C LEU A 237 6.83 -9.43 0.84
N TRP A 238 5.77 -8.71 0.43
CA TRP A 238 4.49 -8.71 1.15
C TRP A 238 3.87 -10.12 1.17
N ASN A 239 4.01 -10.88 0.08
CA ASN A 239 3.53 -12.26 -0.05
C ASN A 239 4.22 -13.24 0.90
N LEU A 240 5.49 -13.00 1.26
CA LEU A 240 6.28 -13.94 2.07
C LEU A 240 5.89 -13.97 3.54
N LYS A 241 5.17 -12.95 4.04
CA LYS A 241 4.71 -12.93 5.43
C LYS A 241 3.53 -13.85 5.69
N LEU A 242 2.61 -13.99 4.74
CA LEU A 242 1.47 -14.90 4.86
C LEU A 242 1.89 -16.37 5.06
N ILE A 243 3.09 -16.74 4.60
CA ILE A 243 3.62 -18.11 4.73
C ILE A 243 4.23 -18.37 6.12
N ARG A 244 4.63 -17.34 6.88
CA ARG A 244 5.34 -17.52 8.16
C ARG A 244 4.44 -17.52 9.39
N ASP A 245 3.19 -17.11 9.25
CA ASP A 245 2.21 -17.04 10.34
C ASP A 245 1.23 -18.26 10.34
N ILE A 246 1.55 -19.33 9.59
CA ILE A 246 0.89 -20.64 9.58
C ILE A 246 1.82 -21.67 10.24
#